data_AF-A0A382JES3-F1
#
_entry.id   AF-A0A382JES3-F1
#
_cell.length_a   1.000
_cell.length_b   1.000
_cell.length_c   1.000
_cell.angle_alpha   90.00
_cell.angle_beta   90.00
_cell.angle_gamma   90.00
#
_symmetry.space_group_name_H-M   'P 1'
#
loop_
_entity.id
_entity.type
_entity.pdbx_description
1 polymer ?
#
loop_
_entity_poly.entity_id
_entity_poly.type
_entity_poly.pdbx_seq_one_letter_code
_entity_poly.pdbx_strand_id
1 'polypeptide(L)'
;GKAMEKYSKALELNGDLKTEIIALHYQAGIQLVELADKVDEFDEIILAIQSLKQAKELSSGIGSRNGKLLQDLNNKLKKLDNYKANILIDHEMTRARYLQAIARSPRLTIGMTLPLIEDLLGAPHEKIISDQNTKREQLWIYILNEKQLYLSFKDFILFKIEEL
;
A
#
# COMPACT_ATOMS: atom_id res chain seq x y z
N GLY A 1 -27.12 8.15 4.49
CA GLY A 1 -27.63 8.10 5.88
C GLY A 1 -29.16 7.98 5.91
N LYS A 2 -29.72 7.27 6.89
CA LYS A 2 -31.17 6.97 7.04
C LYS A 2 -32.12 8.19 6.94
N ALA A 3 -31.61 9.42 7.10
CA ALA A 3 -32.38 10.65 6.93
C ALA A 3 -32.69 10.97 5.45
N MET A 4 -31.74 10.78 4.54
CA MET A 4 -31.92 11.08 3.11
C MET A 4 -32.98 10.20 2.45
N GLU A 5 -32.99 8.91 2.79
CA GLU A 5 -33.98 7.97 2.29
C GLU A 5 -35.40 8.34 2.75
N LYS A 6 -35.53 8.89 3.97
CA LYS A 6 -36.80 9.38 4.50
C LYS A 6 -37.26 10.67 3.80
N TYR A 7 -36.33 11.56 3.42
CA TYR A 7 -36.66 12.78 2.68
C TYR A 7 -37.11 12.48 1.24
N SER A 8 -36.46 11.54 0.55
CA SER A 8 -36.91 11.10 -0.79
C SER A 8 -38.30 10.46 -0.74
N LYS A 9 -38.57 9.61 0.26
CA LYS A 9 -39.91 9.01 0.47
C LYS A 9 -40.99 10.04 0.80
N ALA A 10 -40.66 11.09 1.53
CA ALA A 10 -41.61 12.15 1.85
C ALA A 10 -42.01 12.98 0.60
N LEU A 11 -41.10 13.14 -0.35
CA LEU A 11 -41.35 13.84 -1.62
C LEU A 11 -42.31 13.06 -2.54
N GLU A 12 -42.20 11.73 -2.57
CA GLU A 12 -43.14 10.86 -3.31
C GLU A 12 -44.57 10.93 -2.75
N LEU A 13 -44.71 11.23 -1.45
CA LEU A 13 -45.99 11.25 -0.76
C LEU A 13 -46.68 12.62 -0.78
N ASN A 14 -45.94 13.73 -0.90
CA ASN A 14 -46.54 15.07 -0.98
C ASN A 14 -45.63 16.10 -1.69
N GLY A 15 -46.09 16.58 -2.86
CA GLY A 15 -45.35 17.50 -3.72
C GLY A 15 -45.14 18.91 -3.14
N ASP A 16 -45.96 19.32 -2.17
CA ASP A 16 -45.89 20.65 -1.55
C ASP A 16 -44.67 20.80 -0.61
N LEU A 17 -44.09 19.69 -0.15
CA LEU A 17 -42.89 19.66 0.72
C LEU A 17 -41.58 19.84 -0.06
N LYS A 18 -41.64 19.96 -1.39
CA LYS A 18 -40.47 19.99 -2.28
C LYS A 18 -39.46 21.06 -1.90
N THR A 19 -39.90 22.26 -1.57
CA THR A 19 -39.01 23.38 -1.21
C THR A 19 -38.28 23.13 0.12
N GLU A 20 -38.98 22.56 1.10
CA GLU A 20 -38.43 22.26 2.43
C GLU A 20 -37.43 21.09 2.37
N ILE A 21 -37.75 20.07 1.56
CA ILE A 21 -36.86 18.94 1.29
C ILE A 21 -35.58 19.40 0.57
N ILE A 22 -35.69 20.29 -0.43
CA ILE A 22 -34.51 20.88 -1.09
C ILE A 22 -33.63 21.63 -0.07
N ALA A 23 -34.23 22.43 0.81
CA ALA A 23 -33.49 23.16 1.84
C ALA A 23 -32.78 22.23 2.84
N LEU A 24 -33.41 21.12 3.22
CA LEU A 24 -32.82 20.10 4.10
C LEU A 24 -31.65 19.37 3.43
N HIS A 25 -31.79 18.95 2.17
CA HIS A 25 -30.69 18.35 1.41
C HIS A 25 -29.53 19.33 1.25
N TYR A 26 -29.83 20.61 1.04
CA TYR A 26 -28.82 21.66 0.96
C TYR A 26 -28.06 21.85 2.28
N GLN A 27 -28.79 21.96 3.40
CA GLN A 27 -28.19 22.13 4.72
C GLN A 27 -27.35 20.93 5.14
N ALA A 28 -27.83 19.71 4.86
CA ALA A 28 -27.07 18.48 5.08
C ALA A 28 -25.77 18.46 4.25
N GLY A 29 -25.82 18.87 2.98
CA GLY A 29 -24.64 18.96 2.12
C GLY A 29 -23.56 19.91 2.66
N ILE A 30 -23.95 21.08 3.18
CA ILE A 30 -23.00 22.04 3.77
C ILE A 30 -22.36 21.51 5.05
N GLN A 31 -23.17 20.96 5.97
CA GLN A 31 -22.66 20.43 7.23
C GLN A 31 -21.66 19.29 7.00
N LEU A 32 -21.92 18.43 6.00
CA LEU A 32 -21.02 17.34 5.63
C LEU A 32 -19.70 17.84 5.02
N VAL A 33 -19.71 18.95 4.28
CA VAL A 33 -18.47 19.58 3.79
C VAL A 33 -17.63 20.13 4.95
N GLU A 34 -18.26 20.78 5.93
CA GLU A 34 -17.58 21.29 7.12
C GLU A 34 -16.99 20.18 8.00
N LEU A 35 -17.60 18.98 7.97
CA LEU A 35 -17.08 17.77 8.60
C LEU A 35 -15.94 17.14 7.78
N ALA A 36 -16.06 17.05 6.46
CA ALA A 36 -15.06 16.51 5.55
C ALA A 36 -13.77 17.36 5.43
N ASP A 37 -13.84 18.64 5.79
CA ASP A 37 -12.65 19.49 5.94
C ASP A 37 -11.94 19.29 7.29
N LYS A 38 -12.59 18.62 8.25
CA LYS A 38 -12.04 18.29 9.58
C LYS A 38 -11.58 16.84 9.70
N VAL A 39 -12.16 15.94 8.91
CA VAL A 39 -11.84 14.51 8.91
C VAL A 39 -11.70 14.07 7.45
N ASP A 40 -10.58 13.41 7.10
CA ASP A 40 -10.31 12.84 5.76
C ASP A 40 -11.22 11.62 5.44
N GLU A 41 -12.45 11.60 5.95
CA GLU A 41 -13.37 10.48 5.76
C GLU A 41 -14.08 10.60 4.40
N PHE A 42 -13.93 9.51 3.64
CA PHE A 42 -14.32 9.36 2.24
C PHE A 42 -15.85 9.37 2.07
N ASP A 43 -16.58 8.96 3.11
CA ASP A 43 -18.03 8.79 3.09
C ASP A 43 -18.75 10.14 3.16
N GLU A 44 -18.19 11.13 3.86
CA GLU A 44 -18.72 12.47 4.04
C GLU A 44 -18.63 13.28 2.75
N ILE A 45 -17.51 13.17 2.01
CA ILE A 45 -17.34 13.78 0.69
C ILE A 45 -18.36 13.19 -0.30
N ILE A 46 -18.56 11.87 -0.28
CA ILE A 46 -19.53 11.19 -1.14
C ILE A 46 -20.96 11.64 -0.80
N LEU A 47 -21.32 11.67 0.48
CA LEU A 47 -22.63 12.11 0.94
C LEU A 47 -22.90 13.59 0.63
N ALA A 48 -21.89 14.46 0.75
CA ALA A 48 -21.99 15.87 0.35
C ALA A 48 -22.23 16.01 -1.17
N ILE A 49 -21.48 15.26 -2.00
CA ILE A 49 -21.67 15.25 -3.45
C ILE A 49 -23.09 14.77 -3.82
N GLN A 50 -23.58 13.69 -3.19
CA GLN A 50 -24.93 13.17 -3.41
C GLN A 50 -26.00 14.19 -3.01
N SER A 51 -25.84 14.85 -1.86
CA SER A 51 -26.76 15.90 -1.38
C SER A 51 -26.86 17.04 -2.39
N LEU A 52 -25.73 17.54 -2.88
CA LEU A 52 -25.66 18.66 -3.82
C LEU A 52 -26.19 18.29 -5.21
N LYS A 53 -26.00 17.04 -5.66
CA LYS A 53 -26.59 16.53 -6.91
C LYS A 53 -28.12 16.45 -6.82
N GLN A 54 -28.64 15.87 -5.74
CA GLN A 54 -30.09 15.78 -5.52
C GLN A 54 -30.73 17.16 -5.43
N ALA A 55 -30.11 18.11 -4.71
CA ALA A 55 -30.58 19.49 -4.69
C ALA A 55 -30.63 20.12 -6.10
N LYS A 56 -29.63 19.86 -6.94
CA LYS A 56 -29.56 20.34 -8.34
C LYS A 56 -30.55 19.67 -9.29
N GLU A 57 -30.99 18.46 -9.00
CA GLU A 57 -32.04 17.79 -9.78
C GLU A 57 -33.44 18.29 -9.37
N LEU A 58 -33.63 18.56 -8.07
CA LEU A 58 -34.91 18.97 -7.51
C LEU A 58 -35.22 20.46 -7.72
N SER A 59 -34.22 21.34 -7.64
CA SER A 59 -34.29 22.72 -8.12
C SER A 59 -33.71 22.79 -9.53
N SER A 60 -34.22 23.64 -10.42
CA SER A 60 -33.66 23.80 -11.79
C SER A 60 -32.20 24.34 -11.84
N GLY A 61 -31.47 24.29 -10.71
CA GLY A 61 -30.07 24.65 -10.52
C GLY A 61 -29.74 24.97 -9.05
N ILE A 62 -28.47 24.81 -8.63
CA ILE A 62 -27.98 25.10 -7.26
C ILE A 62 -27.21 26.43 -7.13
N GLY A 63 -27.20 27.26 -8.18
CA GLY A 63 -26.42 28.49 -8.24
C GLY A 63 -24.91 28.26 -8.45
N SER A 64 -24.19 29.32 -8.86
CA SER A 64 -22.79 29.24 -9.30
C SER A 64 -21.82 28.84 -8.19
N ARG A 65 -22.02 29.33 -6.97
CA ARG A 65 -21.17 29.02 -5.80
C ARG A 65 -21.20 27.53 -5.45
N ASN A 66 -22.40 26.94 -5.42
CA ASN A 66 -22.56 25.52 -5.09
C ASN A 66 -22.19 24.62 -6.26
N GLY A 67 -22.39 25.08 -7.50
CA GLY A 67 -21.87 24.40 -8.69
C GLY A 67 -20.34 24.26 -8.65
N LYS A 68 -19.63 25.33 -8.23
CA LYS A 68 -18.18 25.31 -8.03
C LYS A 68 -17.77 24.36 -6.90
N LEU A 69 -18.46 24.43 -5.76
CA LEU A 69 -18.22 23.51 -4.63
C LEU A 69 -18.39 22.04 -5.03
N LEU A 70 -19.45 21.72 -5.78
CA LEU A 70 -19.67 20.37 -6.30
C LEU A 70 -18.51 19.92 -7.22
N GLN A 71 -18.01 20.80 -8.08
CA GLN A 71 -16.86 20.51 -8.94
C GLN A 71 -15.59 20.27 -8.12
N ASP A 72 -15.34 21.11 -7.11
CA ASP A 72 -14.16 20.99 -6.24
C ASP A 72 -14.18 19.69 -5.43
N LEU A 73 -15.34 19.29 -4.89
CA LEU A 73 -15.50 18.01 -4.20
C LEU A 73 -15.27 16.80 -5.11
N ASN A 74 -15.79 16.83 -6.36
CA ASN A 74 -15.54 15.77 -7.33
C ASN A 74 -14.05 15.67 -7.71
N ASN A 75 -13.35 16.81 -7.80
CA ASN A 75 -11.91 16.84 -8.06
C ASN A 75 -11.11 16.30 -6.86
N LYS A 76 -11.52 16.64 -5.63
CA LYS A 76 -10.92 16.12 -4.39
C LYS A 76 -11.07 14.60 -4.33
N LEU A 77 -12.26 14.06 -4.61
CA LEU A 77 -12.53 12.62 -4.66
C LEU A 77 -11.63 11.90 -5.67
N LYS A 78 -11.54 12.40 -6.91
CA LYS A 78 -10.66 11.82 -7.94
C LYS A 78 -9.18 11.83 -7.56
N LYS A 79 -8.70 12.91 -6.96
CA LYS A 79 -7.30 13.00 -6.50
C LYS A 79 -7.01 11.96 -5.42
N LEU A 80 -7.96 11.75 -4.51
CA LEU A 80 -7.84 10.81 -3.40
C LEU A 80 -7.87 9.35 -3.89
N ASP A 81 -8.75 9.04 -4.84
CA ASP A 81 -8.78 7.72 -5.50
C ASP A 81 -7.46 7.42 -6.23
N ASN A 82 -6.96 8.38 -7.01
CA ASN A 82 -5.67 8.25 -7.69
C ASN A 82 -4.52 8.06 -6.69
N TYR A 83 -4.53 8.78 -5.58
CA TYR A 83 -3.54 8.65 -4.52
C TYR A 83 -3.53 7.24 -3.90
N LYS A 84 -4.72 6.69 -3.56
CA LYS A 84 -4.83 5.31 -3.05
C LYS A 84 -4.35 4.28 -4.06
N ALA A 85 -4.72 4.43 -5.34
CA ALA A 85 -4.25 3.55 -6.40
C ALA A 85 -2.72 3.60 -6.54
N ASN A 86 -2.13 4.80 -6.48
CA ASN A 86 -0.67 4.97 -6.55
C ASN A 86 0.06 4.33 -5.36
N ILE A 87 -0.46 4.44 -4.13
CA ILE A 87 0.12 3.74 -2.97
C ILE A 87 0.17 2.23 -3.20
N LEU A 88 -0.94 1.65 -3.69
CA LEU A 88 -1.00 0.22 -3.97
C LEU A 88 0.00 -0.19 -5.06
N ILE A 89 0.10 0.60 -6.13
CA ILE A 89 1.07 0.39 -7.21
C ILE A 89 2.50 0.45 -6.66
N ASP A 90 2.83 1.47 -5.88
CA ASP A 90 4.18 1.65 -5.30
C ASP A 90 4.55 0.50 -4.36
N HIS A 91 3.60 0.00 -3.58
CA HIS A 91 3.79 -1.19 -2.74
C HIS A 91 4.14 -2.43 -3.58
N GLU A 92 3.33 -2.75 -4.60
CA GLU A 92 3.57 -3.91 -5.45
C GLU A 92 4.86 -3.77 -6.28
N MET A 93 5.17 -2.57 -6.76
CA MET A 93 6.41 -2.28 -7.47
C MET A 93 7.64 -2.46 -6.58
N THR A 94 7.56 -2.03 -5.32
CA THR A 94 8.65 -2.21 -4.35
C THR A 94 8.88 -3.69 -4.07
N ARG A 95 7.79 -4.47 -3.90
CA ARG A 95 7.86 -5.93 -3.75
C ARG A 95 8.49 -6.60 -4.97
N ALA A 96 8.08 -6.23 -6.18
CA ALA A 96 8.62 -6.79 -7.42
C ALA A 96 10.13 -6.49 -7.57
N ARG A 97 10.56 -5.25 -7.26
CA ARG A 97 11.99 -4.87 -7.25
C ARG A 97 12.78 -5.70 -6.25
N TYR A 98 12.25 -5.91 -5.04
CA TYR A 98 12.89 -6.74 -4.02
C TYR A 98 13.07 -8.19 -4.50
N LEU A 99 12.02 -8.81 -5.06
CA LEU A 99 12.10 -10.16 -5.61
C LEU A 99 13.11 -10.25 -6.77
N GLN A 100 13.14 -9.24 -7.64
CA GLN A 100 14.11 -9.17 -8.73
C GLN A 100 15.56 -9.01 -8.21
N ALA A 101 15.76 -8.25 -7.14
CA ALA A 101 17.05 -8.10 -6.49
C ALA A 101 17.51 -9.42 -5.86
N ILE A 102 16.62 -10.16 -5.19
CA ILE A 102 16.90 -11.53 -4.71
C ILE A 102 17.24 -12.47 -5.87
N ALA A 103 16.47 -12.44 -6.95
CA ALA A 103 16.71 -13.33 -8.09
C ALA A 103 18.07 -13.06 -8.79
N ARG A 104 18.56 -11.81 -8.70
CA ARG A 104 19.84 -11.36 -9.25
C ARG A 104 21.00 -11.42 -8.25
N SER A 105 20.75 -11.72 -6.97
CA SER A 105 21.82 -11.80 -6.00
C SER A 105 22.76 -12.96 -6.35
N PRO A 106 24.07 -12.83 -6.14
CA PRO A 106 25.02 -13.90 -6.40
C PRO A 106 24.61 -15.14 -5.61
N ARG A 107 24.27 -16.23 -6.31
CA ARG A 107 23.97 -17.50 -5.65
C ARG A 107 25.28 -18.14 -5.23
N LEU A 108 25.33 -18.62 -4.00
CA LEU A 108 26.44 -19.41 -3.51
C LEU A 108 26.62 -20.63 -4.41
N THR A 109 27.77 -20.72 -5.06
CA THR A 109 28.06 -21.77 -6.04
C THR A 109 29.42 -22.39 -5.78
N ILE A 110 29.51 -23.69 -6.01
CA ILE A 110 30.77 -24.43 -5.98
C ILE A 110 31.76 -23.78 -6.95
N GLY A 111 33.02 -23.64 -6.53
CA GLY A 111 34.08 -22.95 -7.29
C GLY A 111 34.33 -21.50 -6.86
N MET A 112 33.45 -20.90 -6.05
CA MET A 112 33.68 -19.57 -5.50
C MET A 112 34.87 -19.56 -4.53
N THR A 113 35.67 -18.49 -4.58
CA THR A 113 36.81 -18.28 -3.68
C THR A 113 36.35 -17.87 -2.28
N LEU A 114 37.12 -18.21 -1.25
CA LEU A 114 36.85 -17.84 0.13
C LEU A 114 36.62 -16.33 0.33
N PRO A 115 37.45 -15.40 -0.19
CA PRO A 115 37.20 -13.96 -0.04
C PRO A 115 35.85 -13.51 -0.63
N LEU A 116 35.48 -14.04 -1.80
CA LEU A 116 34.19 -13.72 -2.43
C LEU A 116 32.99 -14.19 -1.58
N ILE A 117 33.13 -15.32 -0.90
CA ILE A 117 32.07 -15.83 -0.01
C ILE A 117 32.03 -15.03 1.29
N GLU A 118 33.19 -14.62 1.82
CA GLU A 118 33.27 -13.72 2.97
C GLU A 118 32.63 -12.35 2.66
N ASP A 119 32.83 -11.81 1.46
CA ASP A 119 32.14 -10.59 1.00
C ASP A 119 30.62 -10.80 0.87
N LEU A 120 30.17 -12.00 0.48
CA LEU A 120 28.76 -12.32 0.23
C LEU A 120 27.98 -12.63 1.53
N LEU A 121 28.58 -13.39 2.45
CA LEU A 121 27.92 -13.94 3.63
C LEU A 121 28.48 -13.37 4.96
N GLY A 122 29.58 -12.63 4.91
CA GLY A 122 30.32 -12.22 6.10
C GLY A 122 31.12 -13.36 6.73
N ALA A 123 31.67 -13.08 7.92
CA ALA A 123 32.39 -14.06 8.70
C ALA A 123 31.47 -15.20 9.18
N PRO A 124 31.94 -16.46 9.17
CA PRO A 124 31.15 -17.59 9.66
C PRO A 124 31.00 -17.55 11.18
N HIS A 125 30.01 -18.27 11.70
CA HIS A 125 29.82 -18.42 13.14
C HIS A 125 30.91 -19.32 13.74
N GLU A 126 31.31 -20.36 12.98
CA GLU A 126 32.39 -21.25 13.37
C GLU A 126 33.27 -21.60 12.16
N LYS A 127 34.57 -21.75 12.41
CA LYS A 127 35.58 -22.10 11.41
C LYS A 127 36.46 -23.22 11.94
N ILE A 128 36.46 -24.35 11.24
CA ILE A 128 37.29 -25.51 11.53
C ILE A 128 38.36 -25.60 10.44
N ILE A 129 39.63 -25.64 10.82
CA ILE A 129 40.77 -25.75 9.90
C ILE A 129 41.45 -27.09 10.15
N SER A 130 41.70 -27.88 9.10
CA SER A 130 42.42 -29.13 9.24
C SER A 130 43.93 -28.87 9.44
N ASP A 131 44.46 -29.28 10.59
CA ASP A 131 45.88 -29.13 10.95
C ASP A 131 46.80 -30.14 10.24
N GLN A 132 46.25 -31.24 9.70
CA GLN A 132 47.05 -32.32 9.10
C GLN A 132 47.50 -32.02 7.66
N ASN A 133 46.89 -31.03 6.99
CA ASN A 133 47.16 -30.70 5.59
C ASN A 133 47.22 -29.18 5.39
N THR A 134 48.38 -28.58 5.65
CA THR A 134 48.78 -27.24 5.16
C THR A 134 47.69 -26.15 5.09
N LYS A 135 46.78 -25.98 6.08
CA LYS A 135 45.69 -24.95 6.05
C LYS A 135 44.80 -24.97 4.78
N ARG A 136 44.91 -26.00 3.94
CA ARG A 136 44.27 -26.05 2.61
C ARG A 136 42.81 -26.41 2.73
N GLU A 137 42.43 -27.16 3.76
CA GLU A 137 41.05 -27.58 3.98
C GLU A 137 40.45 -26.84 5.18
N GLN A 138 39.27 -26.25 4.96
CA GLN A 138 38.54 -25.46 5.96
C GLN A 138 37.05 -25.76 5.86
N LEU A 139 36.37 -25.82 6.99
CA LEU A 139 34.92 -25.93 7.09
C LEU A 139 34.40 -24.68 7.80
N TRP A 140 33.47 -23.98 7.16
CA TRP A 140 32.82 -22.79 7.69
C TRP A 140 31.35 -23.11 7.95
N ILE A 141 30.86 -22.72 9.13
CA ILE A 141 29.48 -23.01 9.58
C ILE A 141 28.76 -21.68 9.79
N TYR A 142 27.60 -21.56 9.14
CA TYR A 142 26.68 -20.43 9.31
C TYR A 142 25.39 -20.93 9.94
N ILE A 143 24.94 -20.25 10.99
CA ILE A 143 23.64 -20.52 11.62
C ILE A 143 22.62 -19.56 11.00
N LEU A 144 21.64 -20.10 10.29
CA LEU A 144 20.60 -19.36 9.57
C LEU A 144 19.24 -19.68 10.21
N ASN A 145 18.78 -18.87 11.16
CA ASN A 145 17.50 -19.05 11.88
C ASN A 145 17.20 -20.50 12.32
N GLU A 146 16.56 -21.29 11.46
CA GLU A 146 16.14 -22.68 11.71
C GLU A 146 17.04 -23.74 11.07
N LYS A 147 18.14 -23.35 10.41
CA LYS A 147 19.02 -24.23 9.65
C LYS A 147 20.49 -23.89 9.83
N GLN A 148 21.36 -24.80 9.45
CA GLN A 148 22.80 -24.61 9.44
C GLN A 148 23.35 -24.85 8.03
N LEU A 149 24.18 -23.92 7.57
CA LEU A 149 24.85 -23.98 6.28
C LEU A 149 26.33 -24.28 6.50
N TYR A 150 26.79 -25.38 5.92
CA TYR A 150 28.14 -25.89 6.02
C TYR A 150 28.86 -25.73 4.68
N LEU A 151 29.94 -24.97 4.67
CA LEU A 151 30.73 -24.66 3.49
C LEU A 151 32.13 -25.26 3.63
N SER A 152 32.45 -26.24 2.79
CA SER A 152 33.78 -26.85 2.78
C SER A 152 34.65 -26.26 1.68
N PHE A 153 35.85 -25.88 2.07
CA PHE A 153 36.85 -25.24 1.22
C PHE A 153 38.07 -26.13 1.09
N LYS A 154 38.64 -26.15 -0.11
CA LYS A 154 39.93 -26.75 -0.40
C LYS A 154 40.72 -25.79 -1.26
N ASP A 155 41.95 -25.50 -0.87
CA ASP A 155 42.81 -24.50 -1.54
C ASP A 155 42.11 -23.14 -1.71
N PHE A 156 41.36 -22.73 -0.67
CA PHE A 156 40.54 -21.51 -0.64
C PHE A 156 39.38 -21.45 -1.66
N ILE A 157 39.03 -22.58 -2.27
CA ILE A 157 37.89 -22.72 -3.20
C ILE A 157 36.79 -23.54 -2.55
N LEU A 158 35.55 -23.05 -2.61
CA LEU A 158 34.38 -23.78 -2.15
C LEU A 158 34.16 -25.02 -3.03
N PHE A 159 34.18 -26.21 -2.44
CA PHE A 159 33.96 -27.46 -3.17
C PHE A 159 32.71 -28.23 -2.73
N LYS A 160 32.14 -27.89 -1.56
CA LYS A 160 30.95 -28.56 -1.00
C LYS A 160 30.08 -27.59 -0.20
N ILE A 161 28.77 -27.74 -0.35
CA ILE A 161 27.72 -26.99 0.35
C ILE A 161 26.76 -28.01 0.94
N GLU A 162 26.47 -27.94 2.24
CA GLU A 162 25.47 -28.76 2.92
C GLU A 162 24.55 -27.88 3.77
N GLU A 163 23.25 -28.16 3.73
CA GLU A 163 22.23 -27.46 4.52
C GLU A 163 21.56 -28.49 5.45
N LEU A 164 21.59 -28.24 6.76
CA LEU A 164 21.06 -29.10 7.81
C LEU A 164 19.95 -28.39 8.58
#